data_AF-A0A0G2B280-F1
#
_entry.id   AF-A0A0G2B280-F1
#
_cell.length_a   1.000
_cell.length_b   1.000
_cell.length_c   1.000
_cell.angle_alpha   90.00
_cell.angle_beta   90.00
_cell.angle_gamma   90.00
#
_symmetry.space_group_name_H-M   'P 1'
#
loop_
_entity.id
_entity.type
_entity.pdbx_description
1 polymer ?
#
loop_
_entity_poly.entity_id
_entity_poly.type
_entity_poly.pdbx_seq_one_letter_code
_entity_poly.pdbx_strand_id
1 'polypeptide(L)'
;MVDARTGAVVSYGELNSGSGADFRIQSRLLILNPPQNLLPMPELYRQTTTDYYEMKDGEMELVCKRPALAGQGGAPPPGQNPGEFCIQVITPARNRVTGEVRDFPTPCDVPAGWDPVR
;
A
#
# COMPACT_ATOMS: atom_id res chain seq x y z
N MET A 1 0.71 8.00 14.77
CA MET A 1 1.53 8.84 13.86
C MET A 1 2.95 8.95 14.40
N VAL A 2 3.96 8.96 13.51
CA VAL A 2 5.38 9.15 13.86
C VAL A 2 5.81 10.51 13.32
N ASP A 3 6.44 11.32 14.16
CA ASP A 3 7.03 12.59 13.76
C ASP A 3 8.22 12.33 12.84
N ALA A 4 8.15 12.90 11.64
CA ALA A 4 9.11 12.71 10.57
C ALA A 4 10.55 13.14 10.91
N ARG A 5 10.68 14.15 11.77
CA ARG A 5 11.96 14.81 12.05
C ARG A 5 12.70 14.11 13.18
N THR A 6 11.95 13.60 14.15
CA THR A 6 12.47 13.07 15.41
C THR A 6 12.33 11.56 15.51
N GLY A 7 11.49 10.95 14.68
CA GLY A 7 11.16 9.51 14.76
C GLY A 7 10.28 9.17 15.98
N ALA A 8 9.81 10.17 16.73
CA ALA A 8 8.99 9.95 17.92
C ALA A 8 7.57 9.54 17.53
N VAL A 9 6.98 8.57 18.24
CA VAL A 9 5.55 8.26 18.10
C VAL A 9 4.76 9.37 18.78
N VAL A 10 4.09 10.22 17.98
CA VAL A 10 3.36 11.41 18.43
C VAL A 10 1.85 11.22 18.48
N SER A 11 1.34 10.09 18.00
CA SER A 11 -0.06 9.69 18.18
C SER A 11 -0.17 8.18 18.28
N TYR A 12 -0.87 7.72 19.31
CA TYR A 12 -1.21 6.32 19.55
C TYR A 12 -2.72 6.19 19.31
N GLY A 13 -3.13 5.49 18.24
CA GLY A 13 -4.55 5.23 18.01
C GLY A 13 -4.96 4.81 16.59
N GLU A 14 -4.25 5.29 15.55
CA GLU A 14 -4.76 5.16 14.17
C GLU A 14 -3.99 4.20 13.26
N LEU A 15 -2.75 3.86 13.63
CA LEU A 15 -1.92 2.92 12.87
C LEU A 15 -1.87 1.59 13.61
N ASN A 16 -2.62 0.61 13.12
CA ASN A 16 -2.61 -0.76 13.63
C ASN A 16 -2.11 -1.70 12.54
N SER A 17 -1.20 -2.60 12.91
CA SER A 17 -0.73 -3.66 12.04
C SER A 17 -0.72 -5.00 12.77
N GLY A 18 -1.32 -6.00 12.13
CA GLY A 18 -1.26 -7.40 12.57
C GLY A 18 -0.10 -8.19 11.96
N SER A 19 0.54 -7.70 10.90
CA SER A 19 1.60 -8.44 10.16
C SER A 19 2.91 -7.68 9.98
N GLY A 20 3.02 -6.45 10.49
CA GLY A 20 4.23 -5.62 10.45
C GLY A 20 4.09 -4.34 9.61
N ALA A 21 5.12 -3.51 9.64
CA ALA A 21 5.17 -2.25 8.92
C ALA A 21 6.50 -2.08 8.18
N ASP A 22 6.43 -1.55 6.96
CA ASP A 22 7.58 -1.20 6.13
C ASP A 22 7.59 0.31 5.87
N PHE A 23 8.78 0.92 5.89
CA PHE A 23 8.95 2.30 5.45
C PHE A 23 9.93 2.39 4.29
N ARG A 24 9.49 2.95 3.17
CA ARG A 24 10.32 3.18 1.99
C ARG A 24 10.82 4.62 1.99
N ILE A 25 12.11 4.80 2.30
CA ILE A 25 12.73 6.13 2.49
C ILE A 25 12.64 7.01 1.22
N GLN A 26 12.95 6.47 0.04
CA GLN A 26 12.93 7.22 -1.22
C GLN A 26 11.52 7.69 -1.63
N SER A 27 10.51 6.90 -1.32
CA SER A 27 9.10 7.22 -1.60
C SER A 27 8.36 7.81 -0.43
N ARG A 28 9.01 7.92 0.73
CA ARG A 28 8.41 8.35 1.99
C ARG A 28 7.10 7.63 2.32
N LEU A 29 7.03 6.35 1.95
CA LEU A 29 5.81 5.57 2.02
C LEU A 29 5.88 4.64 3.24
N LEU A 30 4.98 4.83 4.19
CA LEU A 30 4.70 3.88 5.26
C LEU A 30 3.66 2.89 4.78
N ILE A 31 3.94 1.60 4.93
CA ILE A 31 3.08 0.50 4.52
C ILE A 31 2.76 -0.31 5.77
N LEU A 32 1.49 -0.34 6.17
CA LEU A 32 1.03 -1.25 7.22
C LEU A 32 0.53 -2.53 6.59
N ASN A 33 0.85 -3.66 7.23
CA ASN A 33 0.53 -5.00 6.75
C ASN A 33 1.02 -5.22 5.32
N PRO A 34 2.34 -5.17 5.09
CA PRO A 34 2.88 -5.27 3.75
C PRO A 34 2.57 -6.65 3.15
N PRO A 35 2.21 -6.74 1.85
CA PRO A 35 1.71 -7.98 1.25
C PRO A 35 2.64 -9.17 1.44
N GLN A 36 3.97 -8.97 1.38
CA GLN A 36 4.94 -10.04 1.56
C GLN A 36 4.89 -10.71 2.95
N ASN A 37 4.38 -10.02 3.97
CA ASN A 37 4.19 -10.58 5.30
C ASN A 37 2.84 -11.30 5.44
N LEU A 38 1.89 -10.99 4.55
CA LEU A 38 0.55 -11.57 4.52
C LEU A 38 0.49 -12.85 3.69
N LEU A 39 1.25 -12.89 2.59
CA LEU A 39 1.29 -14.02 1.64
C LEU A 39 1.61 -15.39 2.26
N PRO A 40 2.49 -15.52 3.27
CA PRO A 40 2.77 -16.81 3.91
C PRO A 40 1.60 -17.36 4.73
N MET A 41 0.65 -16.52 5.16
CA MET A 41 -0.46 -16.90 6.04
C MET A 41 -1.79 -16.20 5.66
N PRO A 42 -2.32 -16.42 4.45
CA PRO A 42 -3.48 -15.69 3.95
C PRO A 42 -4.75 -15.93 4.79
N GLU A 43 -4.87 -17.13 5.38
CA GLU A 43 -5.99 -17.54 6.23
C GLU A 43 -6.06 -16.73 7.53
N LEU A 44 -4.92 -16.37 8.11
CA LEU A 44 -4.84 -15.60 9.35
C LEU A 44 -5.23 -14.14 9.14
N TYR A 45 -5.01 -13.63 7.92
CA TYR A 45 -5.15 -12.21 7.59
C TYR A 45 -6.25 -11.92 6.57
N ARG A 46 -7.23 -12.82 6.40
CA ARG A 46 -8.33 -12.65 5.42
C ARG A 46 -9.09 -11.32 5.55
N GLN A 47 -9.13 -10.75 6.74
CA GLN A 47 -9.84 -9.50 7.05
C GLN A 47 -8.89 -8.30 7.23
N THR A 48 -7.58 -8.49 7.04
CA THR A 48 -6.59 -7.42 7.15
C THR A 48 -6.50 -6.62 5.85
N THR A 49 -6.18 -5.33 5.95
CA THR A 49 -5.84 -4.48 4.81
C THR A 49 -4.36 -4.13 4.82
N THR A 50 -3.76 -4.05 3.63
CA THR A 50 -2.53 -3.29 3.43
C THR A 50 -2.89 -1.82 3.29
N ASP A 51 -2.40 -1.01 4.21
CA ASP A 51 -2.63 0.44 4.21
C ASP A 51 -1.34 1.15 3.80
N TYR A 52 -1.46 2.11 2.88
CA TYR A 52 -0.36 2.91 2.36
C TYR A 52 -0.54 4.35 2.81
N TYR A 53 0.45 4.90 3.49
CA TYR A 53 0.51 6.29 3.91
C TYR A 53 1.74 6.96 3.30
N GLU A 54 1.59 8.17 2.78
CA GLU A 54 2.70 8.99 2.31
C GLU A 54 2.95 10.14 3.28
N MET A 55 4.22 10.42 3.54
CA MET A 55 4.59 11.56 4.37
C MET A 55 4.63 12.85 3.55
N LYS A 56 3.73 13.77 3.87
CA LYS A 56 3.66 15.12 3.29
C LYS A 56 3.68 16.16 4.40
N ASP A 57 4.55 17.16 4.25
CA ASP A 57 4.70 18.28 5.19
C ASP A 57 4.83 17.89 6.67
N GLY A 58 5.40 16.71 6.95
CA GLY A 58 5.62 16.18 8.30
C GLY A 58 4.47 15.33 8.85
N GLU A 59 3.38 15.20 8.11
CA GLU A 59 2.21 14.40 8.47
C GLU A 59 2.09 13.16 7.58
N MET A 60 1.49 12.09 8.11
CA MET A 60 1.21 10.88 7.35
C MET A 60 -0.21 10.98 6.76
N GLU A 61 -0.31 11.06 5.45
CA GLU A 61 -1.60 11.05 4.74
C GLU A 61 -1.92 9.66 4.21
N LEU A 62 -3.15 9.18 4.44
CA LEU A 62 -3.61 7.92 3.86
C LEU A 62 -3.72 8.05 2.34
N VAL A 63 -2.96 7.23 1.63
CA VAL A 63 -2.99 7.14 0.17
C VAL A 63 -3.95 6.03 -0.27
N CYS A 64 -3.90 4.87 0.39
CA CYS A 64 -4.69 3.74 -0.03
C CYS A 64 -4.91 2.69 1.06
N LYS A 65 -6.06 1.99 1.01
CA LYS A 65 -6.27 0.71 1.72
C LYS A 65 -6.64 -0.37 0.72
N ARG A 66 -5.89 -1.47 0.71
CA ARG A 66 -6.19 -2.67 -0.10
C ARG A 66 -6.50 -3.83 0.82
N PRO A 67 -7.51 -4.67 0.54
CA PRO A 67 -7.58 -5.97 1.18
C PRO A 67 -6.26 -6.73 0.98
N ALA A 68 -5.75 -7.37 2.04
CA ALA A 68 -4.48 -8.10 2.05
C ALA A 68 -4.31 -9.10 0.89
N LEU A 69 -5.43 -9.59 0.35
CA LEU A 69 -5.50 -10.60 -0.71
C LEU A 69 -6.06 -10.06 -2.04
N ALA A 70 -6.26 -8.74 -2.18
CA ALA A 70 -6.77 -8.13 -3.41
C ALA A 70 -5.74 -8.28 -4.55
N GLY A 71 -6.03 -9.23 -5.45
CA GLY A 71 -5.14 -9.70 -6.52
C GLY A 71 -5.10 -11.22 -6.69
N GLN A 72 -5.68 -12.00 -5.75
CA GLN A 72 -5.77 -13.46 -5.82
C GLN A 72 -7.14 -13.99 -6.30
N GLY A 73 -7.92 -13.18 -7.03
CA GLY A 73 -9.25 -13.60 -7.52
C GLY A 73 -10.34 -13.69 -6.44
N GLY A 74 -10.06 -13.29 -5.20
CA GLY A 74 -11.08 -13.10 -4.17
C GLY A 74 -11.90 -11.84 -4.46
N ALA A 75 -13.20 -12.00 -4.71
CA ALA A 75 -14.12 -10.87 -4.77
C ALA A 75 -14.00 -10.03 -3.48
N PRO A 76 -14.03 -8.70 -3.58
CA PRO A 76 -14.04 -7.85 -2.39
C PRO A 76 -15.26 -8.22 -1.51
N PRO A 77 -15.16 -8.07 -0.18
CA PRO A 77 -16.29 -8.30 0.71
C PRO A 77 -17.52 -7.51 0.27
N PRO A 78 -18.76 -8.01 0.49
CA PRO A 78 -19.97 -7.29 0.13
C PRO A 78 -19.98 -5.89 0.77
N GLY A 79 -20.09 -4.85 -0.04
CA GLY A 79 -20.05 -3.45 0.40
C GLY A 79 -18.67 -2.78 0.34
N GLN A 80 -17.67 -3.40 -0.28
CA GLN A 80 -16.38 -2.77 -0.60
C GLN A 80 -16.17 -2.75 -2.11
N ASN A 81 -16.05 -1.55 -2.70
CA ASN A 81 -15.57 -1.43 -4.07
C ASN A 81 -14.05 -1.75 -4.08
N PRO A 82 -13.53 -2.55 -5.03
CA PRO A 82 -12.10 -2.85 -5.09
C PRO A 82 -11.21 -1.61 -5.39
N GLY A 83 -11.84 -0.45 -5.63
CA GLY A 83 -11.19 0.85 -5.78
C GLY A 83 -11.58 1.89 -4.71
N GLU A 84 -12.15 1.50 -3.57
CA GLU A 84 -12.79 2.47 -2.67
C GLU A 84 -11.85 3.40 -1.90
N PHE A 85 -10.54 3.15 -1.91
CA PHE A 85 -9.54 4.14 -1.48
C PHE A 85 -8.23 3.95 -2.24
N CYS A 86 -8.16 4.28 -3.52
CA CYS A 86 -6.89 4.54 -4.20
C CYS A 86 -6.95 5.98 -4.71
N ILE A 87 -5.99 6.84 -4.33
CA ILE A 87 -5.90 8.16 -4.97
C ILE A 87 -5.69 7.97 -6.48
N GLN A 88 -6.39 8.76 -7.30
CA GLN A 88 -6.23 8.74 -8.75
C GLN A 88 -4.92 9.45 -9.15
N VAL A 89 -3.80 8.78 -8.92
CA VAL A 89 -2.49 9.22 -9.39
C VAL A 89 -2.04 8.29 -10.49
N ILE A 90 -1.95 8.83 -11.70
CA ILE A 90 -1.34 8.16 -12.83
C ILE A 90 0.08 7.75 -12.43
N THR A 91 0.29 6.45 -12.33
CA THR A 91 1.54 5.83 -11.88
C THR A 91 2.22 5.20 -13.07
N PRO A 92 3.28 5.81 -13.62
CA PRO A 92 4.08 5.15 -14.64
C PRO A 92 4.83 3.98 -14.00
N ALA A 93 4.79 2.82 -14.63
CA ALA A 93 5.55 1.65 -14.20
C ALA A 93 6.20 0.93 -15.39
N ARG A 94 7.32 0.26 -15.14
CA ARG A 94 8.13 -0.49 -16.10
C ARG A 94 8.03 -1.97 -15.84
N ASN A 95 7.65 -2.75 -16.84
CA ASN A 95 7.69 -4.20 -16.80
C ASN A 95 9.15 -4.70 -16.71
N ARG A 96 9.47 -5.51 -15.69
CA ARG A 96 10.83 -6.03 -15.49
C ARG A 96 11.28 -7.02 -16.57
N VAL A 97 10.33 -7.70 -17.21
CA VAL A 97 10.62 -8.74 -18.22
C VAL A 97 10.77 -8.11 -19.60
N THR A 98 9.89 -7.18 -19.97
CA THR A 98 9.86 -6.61 -21.33
C THR A 98 10.52 -5.24 -21.42
N GLY A 99 10.74 -4.56 -20.30
CA GLY A 99 11.22 -3.17 -20.25
C GLY A 99 10.18 -2.12 -20.65
N GLU A 100 8.95 -2.55 -21.00
CA GLU A 100 7.84 -1.69 -21.39
C GLU A 100 7.43 -0.76 -20.26
N VAL A 101 7.11 0.51 -20.58
CA VAL A 101 6.58 1.48 -19.61
C VAL A 101 5.12 1.78 -19.94
N ARG A 102 4.25 1.75 -18.92
CA ARG A 102 2.84 2.10 -19.03
C ARG A 102 2.38 2.93 -17.85
N ASP A 103 1.35 3.73 -18.12
CA ASP A 103 0.66 4.52 -17.12
C ASP A 103 -0.49 3.72 -16.53
N PHE A 104 -0.54 3.67 -15.20
CA PHE A 104 -1.58 2.99 -14.46
C PHE A 104 -2.44 4.04 -13.74
N PRO A 105 -3.79 3.99 -13.83
CA PRO A 105 -4.67 5.02 -13.26
C PRO A 105 -4.44 5.28 -11.77
N THR A 106 -4.01 4.26 -11.05
CA THR A 106 -3.58 4.32 -9.65
C THR A 106 -2.33 3.46 -9.42
N PRO A 107 -1.58 3.69 -8.33
CA PRO A 107 -0.51 2.77 -7.92
C PRO A 107 -1.03 1.34 -7.63
N CYS A 108 -2.32 1.20 -7.34
CA CYS A 108 -2.97 -0.08 -7.08
C CYS A 108 -3.10 -0.95 -8.34
N ASP A 109 -3.19 -0.31 -9.51
CA ASP A 109 -3.38 -0.96 -10.81
C ASP A 109 -2.07 -1.48 -11.41
N VAL A 110 -0.92 -1.14 -10.82
CA VAL A 110 0.40 -1.62 -11.26
C VAL A 110 0.51 -3.13 -10.97
N PRO A 111 0.66 -4.01 -11.99
CA PRO A 111 0.73 -5.44 -11.79
C PRO A 111 2.03 -5.88 -11.11
N ALA A 112 2.01 -7.05 -10.47
CA ALA A 112 3.22 -7.70 -9.99
C ALA A 112 4.22 -7.91 -11.14
N GLY A 113 5.50 -7.63 -10.90
CA GLY A 113 6.55 -7.67 -11.92
C GLY A 113 6.76 -6.36 -12.67
N TRP A 114 6.06 -5.29 -12.30
CA TRP A 114 6.31 -3.93 -12.78
C TRP A 114 6.91 -3.06 -11.66
N ASP A 115 7.90 -2.24 -12.01
CA ASP A 115 8.53 -1.27 -11.12
C ASP A 115 8.01 0.14 -11.38
N PRO A 116 7.60 0.90 -10.36
CA PRO A 116 7.29 2.31 -10.52
C PRO A 116 8.46 3.05 -11.18
N VAL A 117 8.17 3.78 -12.26
CA VAL A 117 9.09 4.73 -12.86
C VAL A 117 8.86 6.06 -12.18
N ARG A 118 9.91 6.73 -11.74
CA ARG A 118 9.86 8.09 -11.19
C ARG A 118 10.87 8.96 -11.89
#